data_AF-A0A8B5X6K9-F1
#
_entry.id   AF-A0A8B5X6K9-F1
#
_cell.length_a   1.000
_cell.length_b   1.000
_cell.length_c   1.000
_cell.angle_alpha   90.00
_cell.angle_beta   90.00
_cell.angle_gamma   90.00
#
_symmetry.space_group_name_H-M   'P 1'
#
loop_
_entity.id
_entity.type
_entity.pdbx_description
1 polymer ?
#
loop_
_entity_poly.entity_id
_entity_poly.type
_entity_poly.pdbx_seq_one_letter_code
_entity_poly.pdbx_strand_id
1 'polypeptide(L)' 'MTSAQLYSLFSILLLAVLLFFPVSKLILVFSARRLHRRLHRELEPAEIVGQRRRARFIAAPVVLVFSYLFNISLMGSLHG' A
#
# COMPACT_ATOMS: atom_id res chain seq x y z
N MET A 1 5.04 -22.01 17.09
CA MET A 1 4.41 -21.62 15.81
C MET A 1 4.38 -22.84 14.92
N THR A 2 3.22 -23.20 14.38
CA THR A 2 3.10 -24.34 13.45
C THR A 2 3.63 -23.96 12.05
N SER A 3 4.03 -24.94 11.23
CA SER A 3 4.53 -24.70 9.86
C SER A 3 3.53 -23.93 8.98
N ALA A 4 2.23 -24.19 9.15
CA ALA A 4 1.15 -23.48 8.48
C ALA A 4 1.09 -21.98 8.85
N GLN A 5 1.28 -21.64 10.13
CA GLN A 5 1.33 -20.24 10.57
C GLN A 5 2.52 -19.50 9.96
N LEU A 6 3.67 -20.17 9.86
CA LEU A 6 4.87 -19.60 9.27
C LEU A 6 4.65 -19.28 7.78
N TYR A 7 4.01 -20.19 7.04
CA TYR A 7 3.71 -20.01 5.62
C TYR A 7 2.73 -18.84 5.39
N SER A 8 1.65 -18.75 6.16
CA SER A 8 0.70 -17.63 6.05
C SER A 8 1.36 -16.29 6.36
N LEU A 9 2.17 -16.20 7.42
CA LEU A 9 2.91 -14.98 7.75
C LEU A 9 3.88 -14.58 6.63
N PHE A 10 4.61 -15.55 6.08
CA PHE A 10 5.52 -15.29 4.97
C PHE A 10 4.79 -14.80 3.71
N SER A 11 3.66 -15.42 3.37
CA SER A 11 2.81 -15.01 2.25
C SER A 11 2.27 -13.58 2.42
N ILE A 12 1.77 -13.24 3.62
CA ILE A 12 1.29 -11.89 3.96
C ILE A 12 2.43 -10.87 3.79
N LEU A 13 3.62 -11.18 4.31
CA LEU A 13 4.76 -10.28 4.30
C LEU A 13 5.30 -10.10 2.87
N LEU A 14 5.38 -11.17 2.09
CA LEU A 14 5.77 -11.13 0.69
C LEU A 14 4.78 -10.29 -0.14
N LEU A 15 3.49 -10.52 0.03
CA LEU A 15 2.44 -9.76 -0.65
C LEU A 15 2.47 -8.29 -0.23
N ALA A 16 2.73 -8.01 1.05
CA ALA A 16 2.85 -6.65 1.56
C ALA A 16 4.05 -5.92 0.90
N VAL A 17 5.20 -6.57 0.79
CA VAL A 17 6.36 -5.98 0.09
C VAL A 17 6.03 -5.71 -1.37
N LEU A 18 5.35 -6.65 -2.05
CA LEU A 18 4.99 -6.53 -3.46
C LEU A 18 4.00 -5.39 -3.71
N LEU A 19 2.99 -5.24 -2.85
CA LEU A 19 1.96 -4.20 -2.96
C LEU A 19 2.44 -2.82 -2.51
N PHE A 20 3.49 -2.73 -1.69
CA PHE A 20 3.98 -1.46 -1.18
C PHE A 20 4.34 -0.45 -2.29
N PHE A 21 5.02 -0.92 -3.33
CA PHE A 21 5.43 -0.07 -4.45
C PHE A 21 4.24 0.50 -5.25
N PRO A 22 3.34 -0.33 -5.81
CA PRO A 22 2.20 0.16 -6.59
C PRO A 22 1.25 1.01 -5.74
N VAL A 23 0.98 0.63 -4.49
CA VAL A 23 0.09 1.39 -3.61
C VAL A 23 0.70 2.75 -3.25
N SER A 24 1.99 2.81 -2.94
CA SER A 24 2.67 4.10 -2.69
C SER A 24 2.64 5.01 -3.91
N LYS A 25 2.82 4.46 -5.11
CA LYS A 25 2.71 5.21 -6.37
C LYS A 25 1.30 5.74 -6.60
N LEU A 26 0.26 4.92 -6.39
CA LEU A 26 -1.13 5.36 -6.52
C LEU A 26 -1.43 6.50 -5.56
N ILE A 27 -1.12 6.35 -4.27
CA ILE A 27 -1.36 7.39 -3.27
C ILE A 27 -0.65 8.69 -3.64
N LEU A 28 0.61 8.62 -4.07
CA LEU A 28 1.37 9.80 -4.53
C LEU A 28 0.69 10.49 -5.71
N VAL A 29 0.26 9.73 -6.70
CA VAL A 29 -0.39 10.27 -7.90
C VAL A 29 -1.72 10.92 -7.54
N PHE A 30 -2.54 10.28 -6.70
CA PHE A 30 -3.79 10.87 -6.22
C PHE A 30 -3.57 12.13 -5.39
N SER A 31 -2.58 12.12 -4.48
CA SER A 31 -2.28 13.28 -3.63
C SER A 31 -1.74 14.46 -4.44
N ALA A 32 -0.81 14.19 -5.38
CA ALA A 32 -0.27 15.20 -6.28
C ALA A 32 -1.33 15.78 -7.21
N ARG A 33 -2.18 14.94 -7.83
CA ARG A 33 -3.30 15.42 -8.67
C ARG A 33 -4.29 16.27 -7.88
N ARG A 34 -4.65 15.85 -6.66
CA ARG A 34 -5.54 16.62 -5.78
C ARG A 34 -4.95 17.98 -5.44
N LEU A 35 -3.65 18.03 -5.16
CA LEU A 35 -2.97 19.26 -4.80
C LEU A 35 -2.81 20.21 -6.01
N HIS A 36 -2.48 19.68 -7.18
CA HIS A 36 -2.45 20.43 -8.43
C HIS A 36 -3.81 21.08 -8.75
N ARG A 37 -4.91 20.33 -8.58
CA ARG A 37 -6.28 20.87 -8.74
C ARG A 37 -6.62 21.98 -7.74
N ARG A 38 -6.03 21.96 -6.55
CA ARG A 38 -6.30 22.97 -5.51
C ARG A 38 -5.49 24.24 -5.69
N LEU A 39 -4.23 24.11 -6.11
CA LEU A 39 -3.31 25.24 -6.20
C LEU A 39 -3.32 25.93 -7.57
N HIS A 40 -3.92 25.30 -8.60
CA HIS A 40 -3.93 25.83 -9.98
C HIS A 40 -2.53 26.19 -10.53
N ARG A 41 -1.47 25.61 -9.96
CA ARG A 41 -0.08 25.74 -10.40
C ARG A 41 0.63 24.39 -10.36
N GLU A 42 1.74 24.30 -11.09
CA GLU A 42 2.64 23.16 -10.99
C GLU A 42 3.25 23.06 -9.59
N LEU A 43 3.44 21.82 -9.15
CA LEU A 43 4.07 21.51 -7.87
C LEU A 43 5.58 21.60 -8.02
N GLU A 44 6.22 22.28 -7.08
CA GLU A 44 7.68 22.29 -7.03
C GLU A 44 8.20 20.86 -6.75
N PRO A 45 9.39 20.51 -7.25
CA PRO A 45 10.01 19.22 -6.98
C PRO A 45 10.10 18.89 -5.47
N ALA A 46 10.35 19.90 -4.63
CA ALA A 46 10.40 19.77 -3.18
C ALA A 46 9.04 19.36 -2.58
N GLU A 47 7.93 19.89 -3.10
CA GLU A 47 6.57 19.57 -2.66
C GLU A 47 6.22 18.11 -3.02
N ILE A 48 6.65 17.65 -4.20
CA ILE A 48 6.46 16.26 -4.65
C ILE A 48 7.23 15.28 -3.76
N VAL A 49 8.46 15.63 -3.33
CA VAL A 49 9.25 14.80 -2.41
C VAL A 49 8.55 14.67 -1.05
N GLY A 50 8.00 15.77 -0.52
CA GLY A 50 7.18 15.76 0.70
C GLY A 50 5.94 14.87 0.56
N GLN A 51 5.24 14.96 -0.56
CA GLN A 51 4.10 14.09 -0.87
C GLN A 51 4.49 12.61 -1.00
N ARG A 52 5.66 12.32 -1.55
CA ARG A 52 6.17 10.93 -1.68
C ARG A 52 6.42 10.30 -0.31
N ARG A 53 6.97 11.05 0.65
CA ARG A 53 7.17 10.56 2.02
C ARG A 53 5.84 10.27 2.71
N ARG A 54 4.86 11.17 2.57
CA ARG A 54 3.49 10.96 3.07
C ARG A 54 2.82 9.76 2.41
N ALA A 55 2.94 9.61 1.10
CA ALA A 55 2.37 8.49 0.36
C ALA A 55 2.94 7.14 0.81
N ARG A 56 4.24 7.04 1.09
CA ARG A 56 4.84 5.83 1.68
C ARG A 56 4.32 5.54 3.08
N PHE A 57 4.16 6.58 3.90
CA PHE A 57 3.63 6.43 5.27
C PHE A 57 2.18 5.92 5.27
N ILE A 58 1.36 6.41 4.34
CA ILE A 58 -0.04 5.95 4.18
C ILE A 58 -0.10 4.55 3.53
N ALA A 59 0.81 4.25 2.59
CA ALA A 59 0.85 2.95 1.93
C ALA A 59 1.14 1.80 2.90
N ALA A 60 1.99 2.01 3.90
CA ALA A 60 2.38 0.96 4.86
C ALA A 60 1.17 0.31 5.57
N PRO A 61 0.29 1.03 6.29
CA PRO A 61 -0.88 0.42 6.92
C PRO A 61 -1.90 -0.11 5.92
N VAL A 62 -2.10 0.57 4.77
CA VAL A 62 -3.04 0.11 3.73
C VAL A 62 -2.63 -1.28 3.22
N VAL A 63 -1.34 -1.44 2.94
CA VAL A 63 -0.81 -2.69 2.38
C VAL A 63 -0.82 -3.82 3.40
N LEU A 64 -0.53 -3.54 4.67
CA LEU A 64 -0.68 -4.52 5.74
C LEU A 64 -2.13 -5.00 5.88
N VAL A 65 -3.10 -4.08 5.86
CA VAL A 65 -4.53 -4.41 5.92
C VAL A 65 -4.95 -5.22 4.70
N PHE A 66 -4.55 -4.80 3.49
CA PHE A 66 -4.87 -5.53 2.26
C PHE A 66 -4.27 -6.93 2.23
N SER A 67 -3.01 -7.09 2.63
CA SER A 67 -2.37 -8.41 2.68
C SER A 67 -3.05 -9.33 3.71
N TYR A 68 -3.47 -8.79 4.84
CA TYR A 68 -4.22 -9.54 5.85
C TYR A 68 -5.61 -9.96 5.32
N LEU A 69 -6.37 -9.02 4.75
CA LEU A 69 -7.68 -9.30 4.17
C LEU A 69 -7.60 -10.31 3.01
N PHE A 70 -6.58 -10.19 2.17
CA PHE A 70 -6.35 -11.13 1.07
C PHE A 70 -6.08 -12.53 1.59
N ASN A 71 -5.26 -12.68 2.64
CA ASN A 71 -4.98 -13.98 3.25
C ASN A 71 -6.24 -14.62 3.85
N ILE A 72 -7.09 -13.83 4.55
CA ILE A 72 -8.40 -14.30 5.03
C ILE A 72 -9.30 -14.69 3.86
N SER A 73 -9.40 -13.85 2.83
CA SER A 73 -10.26 -14.11 1.68
C SER A 73 -9.84 -15.36 0.92
N LEU A 74 -8.53 -15.61 0.78
CA LEU A 74 -8.02 -16.82 0.17
C LEU A 74 -8.32 -18.05 1.03
N MET A 75 -8.11 -17.98 2.35
CA MET A 75 -8.42 -19.10 3.25
C MET A 75 -9.93 -19.38 3.32
N GLY A 76 -10.77 -18.35 3.24
CA GLY A 76 -12.23 -18.48 3.17
C GLY A 76 -12.70 -19.04 1.83
N SER A 77 -12.08 -18.63 0.72
CA SER A 77 -12.41 -19.13 -0.62
C SER A 77 -11.87 -20.53 -0.92
N LEU A 78 -10.91 -21.04 -0.13
CA LEU A 78 -10.38 -22.42 -0.24
C LEU A 78 -11.23 -23.47 0.48
N HIS A 79 -12.16 -23.05 1.34
CA HIS A 79 -13.10 -23.93 2.06
C HIS A 79 -14.57 -23.78 1.58
N GLY A 80 -14.81 -23.00 0.52
CA GLY A 80 -16.13 -22.76 -0.07
C GLY A 80 -16.31 -23.49 -1.39
#